data_AF-A0A6C9Q8K7-F1
#
_entry.id   AF-A0A6C9Q8K7-F1
#
_cell.length_a   1.000
_cell.length_b   1.000
_cell.length_c   1.000
_cell.angle_alpha   90.00
_cell.angle_beta   90.00
_cell.angle_gamma   90.00
#
_symmetry.space_group_name_H-M   'P 1'
#
loop_
_entity.id
_entity.type
_entity.pdbx_description
1 polymer ?
#
loop_
_entity_poly.entity_id
_entity_poly.type
_entity_poly.pdbx_seq_one_letter_code
_entity_poly.pdbx_strand_id
1 'polypeptide(L)'
;MSSRVLTPDVVGIDALVHDHQTVLAKAEGGVVAVFANNAPAFYAVTPARLAELLALEEKLARPGSDVALDDQLYQEPQAAPVAVPMGKFAMYPDWQPDADFIRLAALWGVALRAPVTTEELASFIAYWQAEGKVFHHVQWQQKL
;
A
#
# COMPACT_ATOMS: atom_id res chain seq x y z
N MET A 1 12.27 -27.95 -19.53
CA MET A 1 11.99 -26.74 -18.73
C MET A 1 12.56 -25.55 -19.47
N SER A 2 11.72 -24.71 -20.08
CA SER A 2 12.18 -23.53 -20.83
C SER A 2 12.49 -22.41 -19.84
N SER A 3 13.77 -22.12 -19.62
CA SER A 3 14.21 -20.95 -18.86
C SER A 3 13.96 -19.71 -19.73
N ARG A 4 12.96 -18.91 -19.38
CA ARG A 4 12.68 -17.64 -20.06
C ARG A 4 13.68 -16.61 -19.55
N VAL A 5 14.79 -16.47 -20.27
CA VAL A 5 15.80 -15.44 -20.00
C VAL A 5 15.35 -14.14 -20.66
N LEU A 6 15.56 -13.01 -19.99
CA LEU A 6 15.20 -11.68 -20.48
C LEU A 6 16.17 -11.16 -21.57
N THR A 7 17.29 -11.84 -21.79
CA THR A 7 18.32 -11.51 -22.76
C THR A 7 18.71 -12.75 -23.58
N PRO A 8 19.07 -12.58 -24.86
CA PRO A 8 19.65 -13.66 -25.66
C PRO A 8 21.09 -13.99 -25.21
N ASP A 9 21.78 -13.04 -24.60
CA ASP A 9 23.16 -13.20 -24.14
C ASP A 9 23.23 -13.92 -22.80
N VAL A 10 23.89 -15.08 -22.80
CA VAL A 10 24.03 -15.95 -21.63
C VAL A 10 25.51 -16.24 -21.38
N VAL A 11 25.94 -16.08 -20.13
CA VAL A 11 27.31 -16.38 -19.69
C VAL A 11 27.30 -17.18 -18.39
N GLY A 12 28.29 -18.05 -18.20
CA GLY A 12 28.54 -18.69 -16.91
C GLY A 12 29.17 -17.71 -15.91
N ILE A 13 28.89 -17.90 -14.63
CA ILE A 13 29.46 -17.07 -13.55
C ILE A 13 31.00 -17.07 -13.58
N ASP A 14 31.63 -18.21 -13.88
CA ASP A 14 33.09 -18.31 -13.96
C ASP A 14 33.65 -17.42 -15.07
N ALA A 15 33.04 -17.44 -16.26
CA ALA A 15 33.49 -16.63 -17.39
C ALA A 15 33.32 -15.12 -17.13
N LEU A 16 32.26 -14.73 -16.40
CA LEU A 16 32.09 -13.34 -15.98
C LEU A 16 33.18 -12.91 -14.98
N VAL A 17 33.52 -13.76 -14.00
CA VAL A 17 34.55 -13.45 -13.00
C VAL A 17 35.95 -13.33 -13.62
N HIS A 18 36.24 -14.13 -14.65
CA HIS A 18 37.54 -14.12 -15.32
C HIS A 18 37.73 -12.87 -16.21
N ASP A 19 36.73 -12.48 -16.99
CA ASP A 19 36.83 -11.31 -17.88
C ASP A 19 35.47 -10.63 -18.08
N HIS A 20 35.08 -9.85 -17.06
CA HIS A 20 33.81 -9.13 -17.07
C HIS A 20 33.75 -8.05 -18.16
N GLN A 21 34.87 -7.46 -18.56
CA GLN A 21 34.89 -6.38 -19.55
C GLN A 21 34.56 -6.90 -20.95
N THR A 22 35.20 -7.99 -21.37
CA THR A 22 34.95 -8.58 -22.69
C THR A 22 33.56 -9.19 -22.79
N VAL A 23 33.08 -9.82 -21.71
CA VAL A 23 31.73 -10.40 -21.65
C VAL A 23 30.67 -9.31 -21.80
N LEU A 24 30.81 -8.20 -21.09
CA LEU A 24 29.87 -7.08 -21.18
C LEU A 24 29.98 -6.31 -22.50
N ALA A 25 31.17 -6.25 -23.11
CA ALA A 25 31.37 -5.61 -24.42
C ALA A 25 30.74 -6.39 -25.59
N LYS A 26 30.60 -7.71 -25.44
CA LYS A 26 29.96 -8.58 -26.46
C LYS A 26 28.44 -8.63 -26.36
N ALA A 27 27.86 -8.13 -25.26
CA ALA A 27 26.44 -8.19 -25.00
C ALA A 27 25.65 -7.24 -25.91
N GLU A 28 24.71 -7.78 -26.68
CA GLU A 28 23.79 -7.00 -27.49
C GLU A 28 22.78 -6.29 -26.58
N GLY A 29 22.83 -4.96 -26.56
CA GLY A 29 21.99 -4.14 -25.66
C GLY A 29 22.54 -4.02 -24.23
N GLY A 30 23.77 -4.49 -23.98
CA GLY A 30 24.51 -4.21 -22.75
C GLY A 30 23.96 -4.91 -21.50
N VAL A 31 23.26 -6.04 -21.66
CA VAL A 31 22.74 -6.89 -20.57
C VAL A 31 23.09 -8.34 -20.84
N VAL A 32 23.61 -9.06 -19.84
CA VAL A 32 23.95 -10.49 -19.93
C VAL A 32 23.30 -11.25 -18.79
N ALA A 33 22.71 -12.40 -19.10
CA ALA A 33 22.22 -13.33 -18.09
C ALA A 33 23.35 -14.21 -17.57
N VAL A 34 23.58 -14.19 -16.26
CA VAL A 34 24.64 -14.95 -15.60
C VAL A 34 24.05 -16.22 -15.01
N PHE A 35 24.62 -17.35 -15.39
CA PHE A 35 24.18 -18.67 -14.95
C PHE A 35 25.18 -19.24 -13.93
N ALA A 36 24.64 -19.83 -12.87
CA ALA A 36 25.37 -20.63 -11.90
C ALA A 36 24.69 -22.00 -11.79
N ASN A 37 25.46 -23.09 -11.88
CA ASN A 37 24.93 -24.47 -11.79
C ASN A 37 23.75 -24.75 -12.75
N ASN A 38 23.87 -24.30 -14.01
CA ASN A 38 22.84 -24.47 -15.04
C ASN A 38 21.48 -23.82 -14.72
N ALA A 39 21.47 -22.82 -13.81
CA ALA A 39 20.32 -22.00 -13.47
C ALA A 39 20.67 -20.51 -13.58
N PRO A 40 19.73 -19.64 -14.00
CA PRO A 40 19.94 -18.20 -14.04
C PRO A 40 20.07 -17.65 -12.60
N ALA A 41 21.17 -16.95 -12.32
CA ALA A 41 21.45 -16.38 -11.01
C ALA A 41 21.09 -14.89 -10.94
N PHE A 42 21.62 -14.09 -11.87
CA PHE A 42 21.37 -12.64 -11.95
C PHE A 42 21.68 -12.10 -13.36
N TYR A 43 21.37 -10.83 -13.60
CA TYR A 43 21.71 -10.14 -14.84
C TYR A 43 22.83 -9.12 -14.58
N ALA A 44 23.85 -9.13 -15.42
CA ALA A 44 24.90 -8.12 -15.42
C ALA A 44 24.59 -7.07 -16.49
N VAL A 45 24.77 -5.80 -16.17
CA VAL A 45 24.51 -4.67 -17.08
C VAL A 45 25.77 -3.83 -17.26
N THR A 46 25.96 -3.29 -18.46
CA THR A 46 27.02 -2.30 -18.72
C THR A 46 26.71 -0.98 -18.04
N PRO A 47 27.73 -0.16 -17.70
CA PRO A 47 27.51 1.18 -17.13
C PRO A 47 26.68 2.10 -18.02
N ALA A 48 26.89 2.04 -19.34
CA ALA A 48 26.12 2.83 -20.31
C ALA A 48 24.64 2.45 -20.28
N ARG A 49 24.34 1.14 -20.27
CA ARG A 49 22.97 0.62 -20.20
C ARG A 49 22.29 0.99 -18.88
N LEU A 50 23.01 0.92 -17.76
CA LEU A 50 22.49 1.34 -16.46
C LEU A 50 22.11 2.83 -16.47
N ALA A 51 22.95 3.69 -17.04
CA ALA A 51 22.65 5.12 -17.15
C ALA A 51 21.40 5.39 -18.00
N GLU A 52 21.20 4.65 -19.10
CA GLU A 52 19.96 4.73 -19.89
C GLU A 52 18.73 4.33 -19.08
N LEU A 53 18.80 3.24 -18.31
CA LEU A 53 17.68 2.78 -17.48
C LEU A 53 17.32 3.80 -16.40
N LEU A 54 18.32 4.38 -15.73
CA LEU A 54 18.10 5.45 -14.75
C LEU A 54 17.49 6.70 -15.39
N ALA A 55 17.95 7.08 -16.59
CA ALA A 55 17.37 8.20 -17.32
C ALA A 55 15.92 7.93 -17.79
N LEU A 56 15.58 6.67 -18.09
CA LEU A 56 14.21 6.26 -18.39
C LEU A 56 13.33 6.27 -17.15
N GLU A 57 13.81 5.78 -16.01
CA GLU A 57 13.12 5.90 -14.72
C GLU A 57 12.85 7.36 -14.38
N GLU A 58 13.83 8.24 -14.52
CA GLU A 58 13.64 9.67 -14.25
C GLU A 58 12.60 10.29 -15.20
N LYS A 59 12.60 9.92 -16.49
CA LYS A 59 11.58 10.38 -17.45
C LYS A 59 10.18 9.87 -17.13
N LEU A 60 10.06 8.65 -16.60
CA LEU A 60 8.78 8.07 -16.17
C LEU A 60 8.31 8.65 -14.83
N ALA A 61 9.24 8.98 -13.94
CA ALA A 61 8.97 9.63 -12.66
C ALA A 61 8.57 11.10 -12.84
N ARG A 62 9.05 11.76 -13.90
CA ARG A 62 8.53 13.06 -14.31
C ARG A 62 7.09 12.85 -14.81
N PRO A 63 6.08 13.49 -14.20
CA PRO A 63 4.71 13.40 -14.71
C PRO A 63 4.69 13.88 -16.16
N GLY A 64 4.46 12.96 -17.10
CA GLY A 64 4.41 13.22 -18.54
C GLY A 64 3.20 14.05 -18.99
N SER A 65 2.55 14.75 -18.06
CA SER A 65 1.33 15.51 -18.27
C SER A 65 1.33 16.70 -17.32
N ASP A 66 1.23 17.91 -17.88
CA ASP A 66 0.97 19.18 -17.18
C ASP A 66 -0.47 19.23 -16.60
N VAL A 67 -1.19 18.12 -16.69
CA VAL A 67 -2.38 17.84 -15.89
C VAL A 67 -1.95 16.86 -14.80
N ALA A 68 -1.54 17.39 -13.66
CA ALA A 68 -1.61 16.63 -12.43
C ALA A 68 -3.10 16.31 -12.22
N LEU A 69 -3.51 15.06 -12.47
CA LEU A 69 -4.70 14.54 -11.81
C LEU A 69 -4.32 14.56 -10.34
N ASP A 70 -4.75 15.60 -9.64
CA ASP A 70 -4.48 15.82 -8.23
C ASP A 70 -4.72 14.50 -7.50
N ASP A 71 -3.72 13.98 -6.77
CA ASP A 71 -3.90 12.78 -5.93
C ASP A 71 -5.07 12.96 -4.96
N GLN A 72 -5.49 14.22 -4.71
CA GLN A 72 -6.71 14.57 -3.99
C GLN A 72 -8.00 13.95 -4.58
N LEU A 73 -8.04 13.60 -5.86
CA LEU A 73 -9.20 12.97 -6.50
C LEU A 73 -9.29 11.46 -6.22
N TYR A 74 -8.16 10.82 -5.88
CA TYR A 74 -8.07 9.40 -5.54
C TYR A 74 -7.78 9.15 -4.05
N GLN A 75 -7.45 10.21 -3.30
CA GLN A 75 -7.43 10.18 -1.85
C GLN A 75 -8.89 10.07 -1.40
N GLU A 76 -9.34 8.85 -1.09
CA GLU A 76 -10.43 8.70 -0.14
C GLU A 76 -10.06 9.57 1.07
N PRO A 77 -10.93 10.50 1.51
CA PRO A 77 -10.61 11.40 2.59
C PRO A 77 -10.20 10.54 3.78
N GLN A 78 -8.90 10.51 4.07
CA GLN A 78 -8.36 9.82 5.21
C GLN A 78 -9.02 10.48 6.41
N ALA A 79 -9.99 9.78 7.00
CA ALA A 79 -10.77 10.29 8.10
C ALA A 79 -9.79 10.81 9.14
N ALA A 80 -9.80 12.13 9.35
CA ALA A 80 -9.01 12.76 10.39
C ALA A 80 -9.28 11.97 11.68
N PRO A 81 -8.26 11.66 12.50
CA PRO A 81 -8.48 10.94 13.75
C PRO A 81 -9.52 11.72 14.53
N VAL A 82 -10.74 11.17 14.59
CA VAL A 82 -11.88 11.81 15.25
C VAL A 82 -11.45 11.94 16.70
N ALA A 83 -11.18 13.17 17.13
CA ALA A 83 -10.74 13.45 18.47
C ALA A 83 -11.88 13.03 19.41
N VAL A 84 -11.78 11.81 19.94
CA VAL A 84 -12.74 11.30 20.91
C VAL A 84 -12.73 12.26 22.10
N PRO A 85 -13.84 12.98 22.38
CA PRO A 85 -13.85 13.96 23.44
C PRO A 85 -13.52 13.28 24.77
N MET A 86 -12.48 13.76 25.46
CA MET A 86 -12.13 13.25 26.78
C MET A 86 -13.22 13.66 27.77
N GLY A 87 -13.86 12.68 28.41
CA GLY A 87 -14.95 12.93 29.36
C GLY A 87 -16.31 12.43 28.85
N LYS A 88 -17.39 13.01 29.37
CA LYS A 88 -18.76 12.70 28.94
C LYS A 88 -19.19 13.73 27.90
N PHE A 89 -19.80 13.28 26.81
CA PHE A 89 -20.37 14.16 25.79
C PHE A 89 -21.76 13.69 25.34
N ALA A 90 -22.57 14.63 24.88
CA ALA A 90 -23.84 14.35 24.20
C ALA A 90 -23.55 13.83 22.79
N MET A 91 -24.41 12.95 22.27
CA MET A 91 -24.26 12.40 20.92
C MET A 91 -24.23 13.52 19.87
N TYR A 92 -23.36 13.40 18.86
CA TYR A 92 -23.20 14.39 17.79
C TYR A 92 -23.15 13.72 16.41
N PRO A 93 -23.50 14.44 15.32
CA PRO A 93 -23.66 13.88 13.97
C PRO A 93 -22.46 13.10 13.42
N ASP A 94 -21.24 13.55 13.73
CA ASP A 94 -20.00 12.96 13.21
C ASP A 94 -19.38 11.94 14.18
N TRP A 95 -20.13 11.46 15.17
CA TRP A 95 -19.63 10.48 16.11
C TRP A 95 -19.40 9.14 15.41
N GLN A 96 -18.22 8.54 15.64
CA GLN A 96 -17.89 7.21 15.14
C GLN A 96 -17.42 6.32 16.30
N PRO A 97 -17.73 5.01 16.27
CA PRO A 97 -17.12 4.05 17.19
C PRO A 97 -15.65 3.82 16.82
N ASP A 98 -14.89 3.18 17.71
CA ASP A 98 -13.48 2.84 17.44
C ASP A 98 -13.37 1.89 16.23
N ALA A 99 -12.25 1.94 15.49
CA ALA A 99 -11.99 1.01 14.39
C ALA A 99 -12.02 -0.47 14.83
N ASP A 100 -11.66 -0.72 16.10
CA ASP A 100 -11.71 -2.01 16.77
C ASP A 100 -13.08 -2.35 17.38
N PHE A 101 -14.15 -1.63 17.04
CA PHE A 101 -15.46 -1.77 17.70
C PHE A 101 -15.98 -3.22 17.71
N ILE A 102 -15.86 -3.97 16.62
CA ILE A 102 -16.28 -5.38 16.55
C ILE A 102 -15.55 -6.23 17.61
N ARG A 103 -14.25 -5.97 17.79
CA ARG A 103 -13.42 -6.65 18.78
C ARG A 103 -13.83 -6.26 20.20
N LEU A 104 -14.14 -4.99 20.44
CA LEU A 104 -14.60 -4.48 21.73
C LEU A 104 -16.01 -4.98 22.09
N ALA A 105 -16.93 -5.03 21.11
CA ALA A 105 -18.25 -5.60 21.26
C ALA A 105 -18.18 -7.07 21.68
N ALA A 106 -17.30 -7.85 21.04
CA ALA A 106 -17.06 -9.24 21.41
C ALA A 106 -16.55 -9.39 22.87
N LEU A 107 -15.71 -8.45 23.34
CA LEU A 107 -15.25 -8.41 24.73
C LEU A 107 -16.39 -8.11 25.72
N TRP A 108 -17.38 -7.33 25.30
CA TRP A 108 -18.61 -7.08 26.08
C TRP A 108 -19.67 -8.17 25.92
N GLY A 109 -19.36 -9.28 25.23
CA GLY A 109 -20.27 -10.41 25.02
C GLY A 109 -21.25 -10.25 23.86
N VAL A 110 -21.07 -9.24 23.01
CA VAL A 110 -21.88 -8.99 21.81
C VAL A 110 -21.12 -9.44 20.56
N ALA A 111 -21.48 -10.60 20.02
CA ALA A 111 -20.84 -11.16 18.83
C ALA A 111 -21.44 -10.57 17.53
N LEU A 112 -20.86 -9.46 17.06
CA LEU A 112 -21.23 -8.85 15.78
C LEU A 112 -20.68 -9.70 14.60
N ARG A 113 -21.57 -10.11 13.69
CA ARG A 113 -21.21 -10.92 12.51
C ARG A 113 -20.86 -10.08 11.28
N ALA A 114 -21.23 -8.81 11.29
CA ALA A 114 -21.02 -7.85 10.23
C ALA A 114 -20.58 -6.52 10.84
N PRO A 115 -19.86 -5.67 10.09
CA PRO A 115 -19.57 -4.30 10.53
C PRO A 115 -20.86 -3.49 10.66
N VAL A 116 -20.82 -2.46 11.50
CA VAL A 116 -21.91 -1.49 11.65
C VAL A 116 -22.11 -0.77 10.33
N THR A 117 -23.33 -0.80 9.81
CA THR A 117 -23.69 -0.09 8.58
C THR A 117 -23.83 1.41 8.83
N THR A 118 -23.69 2.22 7.78
CA THR A 118 -23.84 3.67 7.88
C THR A 118 -25.24 4.06 8.33
N GLU A 119 -26.25 3.31 7.90
CA GLU A 119 -27.66 3.54 8.25
C GLU A 119 -27.94 3.25 9.73
N GLU A 120 -27.42 2.14 10.27
CA GLU A 120 -27.55 1.79 11.68
C GLU A 120 -26.89 2.84 12.57
N LEU A 121 -25.68 3.28 12.21
CA LEU A 121 -24.96 4.33 12.92
C LEU A 121 -25.75 5.65 12.88
N ALA A 122 -26.24 6.06 11.71
CA ALA A 122 -27.03 7.27 11.58
C ALA A 122 -28.33 7.23 12.41
N SER A 123 -29.02 6.08 12.43
CA SER A 123 -30.22 5.90 13.26
C SER A 123 -29.90 5.99 14.75
N PHE A 124 -28.80 5.38 15.19
CA PHE A 124 -28.34 5.44 16.57
C PHE A 124 -28.02 6.89 16.99
N ILE A 125 -27.27 7.61 16.15
CA ILE A 125 -26.91 9.01 16.39
C ILE A 125 -28.17 9.87 16.50
N ALA A 126 -29.10 9.77 15.54
CA ALA A 126 -30.33 10.56 15.53
C ALA A 126 -31.18 10.34 16.79
N TYR A 127 -31.32 9.10 17.24
CA TYR A 127 -32.06 8.77 18.45
C TYR A 127 -31.42 9.39 19.69
N TRP A 128 -30.12 9.18 19.90
CA TRP A 128 -29.43 9.65 21.11
C TRP A 128 -29.15 11.15 21.11
N GLN A 129 -29.06 11.77 19.94
CA GLN A 129 -28.97 13.22 19.81
C GLN A 129 -30.28 13.89 20.25
N ALA A 130 -31.43 13.32 19.91
CA ALA A 130 -32.73 13.80 20.38
C ALA A 130 -32.93 13.59 21.89
N GLU A 131 -32.39 12.51 22.44
CA GLU A 131 -32.50 12.18 23.87
C GLU A 131 -31.64 13.11 24.76
N GLY A 132 -30.57 13.71 24.23
CA GLY A 132 -29.73 14.70 24.93
C GLY A 132 -28.93 14.16 26.14
N LYS A 133 -28.87 12.84 26.32
CA LYS A 133 -28.08 12.20 27.38
C LYS A 133 -26.58 12.29 27.08
N VAL A 134 -25.78 12.27 28.14
CA VAL A 134 -24.32 12.47 28.08
C VAL A 134 -23.62 11.24 28.64
N PHE A 135 -22.78 10.59 27.84
CA PHE A 135 -21.99 9.41 28.23
C PHE A 135 -20.54 9.54 27.80
N HIS A 136 -19.67 8.69 28.37
CA HIS A 136 -18.31 8.50 27.89
C HIS A 136 -18.30 7.76 26.56
N HIS A 137 -17.22 7.91 25.79
CA HIS A 137 -17.07 7.23 24.50
C HIS A 137 -17.29 5.71 24.56
N VAL A 138 -16.65 5.02 25.50
CA VAL A 138 -16.82 3.57 25.71
C VAL A 138 -18.27 3.20 26.07
N GLN A 139 -18.96 4.05 26.82
CA GLN A 139 -20.37 3.83 27.18
C GLN A 139 -21.30 4.02 25.98
N TRP A 140 -20.93 4.90 25.03
CA TRP A 140 -21.65 5.03 23.77
C TRP A 140 -21.46 3.82 22.88
N GLN A 141 -20.22 3.32 22.77
CA GLN A 141 -19.95 2.08 22.05
C GLN A 141 -20.70 0.88 22.66
N GLN A 142 -20.78 0.76 23.98
CA GLN A 142 -21.55 -0.31 24.63
C GLN A 142 -23.07 -0.25 24.38
N LYS A 143 -23.58 0.91 23.95
CA LYS A 143 -25.01 1.12 23.65
C LYS A 143 -25.34 0.90 22.18
N LEU A 144 -24.34 1.00 21.30
CA LEU A 144 -24.42 0.74 19.87
C LEU A 144 -24.49 -0.78 19.64
#